data_AF-A0A1E9A8A5-F1
#
_entry.id   AF-A0A1E9A8A5-F1
#
_cell.length_a   1.000
_cell.length_b   1.000
_cell.length_c   1.000
_cell.angle_alpha   90.00
_cell.angle_beta   90.00
_cell.angle_gamma   90.00
#
_symmetry.space_group_name_H-M   'P 1'
#
loop_
_entity.id
_entity.type
_entity.pdbx_description
1 polymer ?
#
loop_
_entity_poly.entity_id
_entity_poly.type
_entity_poly.pdbx_seq_one_letter_code
_entity_poly.pdbx_strand_id
1 'polypeptide(L)'
;MFSTVWPLLAVVIGIVILLGLIIGFKLNTFIALIVTSIVTALLLGMPLNKIMDTVEKGMGGTLGHIALIFGLGAILGKLLSDGGGASRIAETLIATFGRKHVQWAMLVAAFIVGIALFFEVGLVLLIPLVFTIAKRAGVSQLKLGLPMVVALSVTHGFLPPHPGPVVIAKELHAHLGQVLLFGIIIAIPVTLIAGPLFNRIAQRLTPSAYQREGDISALGAQRTFTEAEMPSFGVSILTALLPVILMLIATLTELITGHSDPKNLVEQVIYFVGTAGTAMLIAVLFAFWSMGMRQRRKVSDVMTSVSEAIYPIGMMLLIIGGGGTFKQVLIGGGVGDTISKMFEGTQMSPILFAWIVAAVLRIALGSATVAAISTTGIVLPLLQHSDTNVALVVLAIGAGSVILSHVNDAGFWMFKEYFGLTVKETFLTWSMLETIISVSGIIFILFISLFV
;
A
#
# COMPACT_ATOMS: atom_id res chain seq x y z
N MET A 1 25.11 24.16 18.96
CA MET A 1 25.38 23.40 17.71
C MET A 1 25.25 21.89 17.92
N PHE A 2 25.96 21.27 18.88
CA PHE A 2 25.76 19.85 19.19
C PHE A 2 24.36 19.52 19.73
N SER A 3 23.81 20.33 20.65
CA SER A 3 22.45 20.15 21.19
C SER A 3 21.34 20.27 20.15
N THR A 4 21.56 21.06 19.09
CA THR A 4 20.60 21.28 18.00
C THR A 4 20.66 20.20 16.92
N VAL A 5 21.77 19.46 16.79
CA VAL A 5 21.91 18.40 15.75
C VAL A 5 21.81 17.00 16.36
N TRP A 6 21.96 16.89 17.69
CA TRP A 6 21.91 15.62 18.41
C TRP A 6 20.65 14.79 18.14
N PRO A 7 19.41 15.36 18.13
CA PRO A 7 18.22 14.56 17.85
C PRO A 7 18.27 13.88 16.48
N LEU A 8 18.82 14.57 15.46
CA LEU A 8 19.00 14.02 14.12
C LEU A 8 20.05 12.92 14.08
N LEU A 9 21.18 13.13 14.77
CA LEU A 9 22.21 12.09 14.90
C LEU A 9 21.65 10.85 15.61
N ALA A 10 20.85 11.04 16.66
CA ALA A 10 20.18 9.94 17.35
C ALA A 10 19.21 9.18 16.43
N VAL A 11 18.49 9.87 15.54
CA VAL A 11 17.66 9.21 14.50
C VAL A 11 18.53 8.41 13.53
N VAL A 12 19.62 8.99 13.02
CA VAL A 12 20.53 8.28 12.10
C VAL A 12 21.11 7.04 12.78
N ILE A 13 21.55 7.15 14.04
CA ILE A 13 22.04 6.02 14.83
C ILE A 13 20.93 4.99 15.03
N GLY A 14 19.71 5.41 15.37
CA GLY A 14 18.54 4.53 15.49
C GLY A 14 18.27 3.77 14.19
N ILE A 15 18.29 4.44 13.04
CA ILE A 15 18.15 3.79 11.73
C ILE A 15 19.28 2.79 11.51
N VAL A 16 20.54 3.14 11.76
CA VAL A 16 21.68 2.22 11.61
C VAL A 16 21.52 0.99 12.51
N ILE A 17 21.04 1.15 13.75
CA ILE A 17 20.75 0.05 14.67
C ILE A 17 19.64 -0.84 14.11
N LEU A 18 18.52 -0.25 13.66
CA LEU A 18 17.41 -0.98 13.05
C LEU A 18 17.88 -1.82 11.87
N LEU A 19 18.69 -1.24 10.99
CA LEU A 19 19.28 -1.93 9.85
C LEU A 19 20.25 -3.03 10.26
N GLY A 20 21.10 -2.77 11.26
CA GLY A 20 22.01 -3.77 11.80
C GLY A 20 21.25 -4.98 12.37
N LEU A 21 20.15 -4.73 13.10
CA LEU A 21 19.29 -5.77 13.66
C LEU A 21 18.59 -6.61 12.59
N ILE A 22 18.03 -5.96 11.56
CA ILE A 22 17.29 -6.66 10.50
C ILE A 22 18.23 -7.37 9.52
N ILE A 23 19.28 -6.70 9.04
CA ILE A 23 20.16 -7.23 7.97
C ILE A 23 21.27 -8.09 8.56
N GLY A 24 21.94 -7.60 9.61
CA GLY A 24 23.09 -8.27 10.24
C GLY A 24 22.65 -9.41 11.15
N PHE A 25 21.81 -9.11 12.14
CA PHE A 25 21.34 -10.09 13.12
C PHE A 25 20.12 -10.90 12.65
N LYS A 26 19.53 -10.57 11.50
CA LYS A 26 18.35 -11.26 10.93
C LYS A 26 17.17 -11.33 11.90
N LEU A 27 17.02 -10.29 12.70
CA LEU A 27 16.00 -10.21 13.72
C LEU A 27 14.65 -9.85 13.09
N ASN A 28 13.56 -10.41 13.62
CA ASN A 28 12.21 -10.09 13.15
C ASN A 28 11.94 -8.57 13.19
N THR A 29 11.35 -8.02 12.12
CA THR A 29 11.12 -6.58 11.95
C THR A 29 10.38 -5.92 13.10
N PHE A 30 9.35 -6.58 13.65
CA PHE A 30 8.60 -6.03 14.78
C PHE A 30 9.49 -5.88 16.01
N ILE A 31 10.21 -6.94 16.38
CA ILE A 31 11.11 -6.91 17.54
C ILE A 31 12.24 -5.89 17.32
N ALA A 32 12.81 -5.83 16.11
CA ALA A 32 13.84 -4.87 15.76
C ALA A 32 13.35 -3.41 15.89
N LEU A 33 12.10 -3.13 15.48
CA LEU A 33 11.47 -1.82 15.66
C LEU A 33 11.28 -1.46 17.14
N ILE A 34 10.81 -2.38 17.97
CA ILE A 34 10.64 -2.12 19.42
C ILE A 34 11.98 -1.85 20.09
N VAL A 35 12.98 -2.71 19.86
CA VAL A 35 14.34 -2.54 20.41
C VAL A 35 14.94 -1.22 19.96
N THR A 36 14.86 -0.92 18.66
CA THR A 36 15.37 0.35 18.12
C THR A 36 14.66 1.54 18.74
N SER A 37 13.35 1.48 18.91
CA SER A 37 12.58 2.58 19.50
C SER A 37 12.98 2.84 20.94
N ILE A 38 13.18 1.80 21.74
CA ILE A 38 13.66 1.91 23.12
C ILE A 38 15.07 2.52 23.14
N VAL A 39 15.99 2.01 22.32
CA VAL A 39 17.36 2.55 22.24
C VAL A 39 17.37 4.01 21.77
N THR A 40 16.55 4.35 20.78
CA THR A 40 16.42 5.72 20.27
C THR A 40 15.85 6.65 21.34
N ALA A 41 14.87 6.19 22.13
CA ALA A 41 14.32 6.96 23.26
C ALA A 41 15.39 7.25 24.32
N LEU A 42 16.27 6.27 24.61
CA LEU A 42 17.41 6.45 25.50
C LEU A 42 18.40 7.48 24.95
N LEU A 43 18.74 7.40 23.66
CA LEU A 43 19.66 8.35 23.01
C LEU A 43 19.10 9.77 22.98
N LEU A 44 17.77 9.91 22.87
CA LEU A 44 17.07 11.20 22.92
C LEU A 44 16.88 11.72 24.36
N GLY A 45 17.36 11.00 25.37
CA GLY A 45 17.32 11.43 26.78
C GLY A 45 15.95 11.32 27.44
N MET A 46 15.07 10.45 26.93
CA MET A 46 13.75 10.24 27.51
C MET A 46 13.85 9.60 28.91
N PRO A 47 13.07 10.04 29.90
CA PRO A 47 13.04 9.42 31.23
C PRO A 47 12.68 7.93 31.14
N LEU A 48 13.48 7.06 31.78
CA LEU A 48 13.33 5.60 31.70
C LEU A 48 11.92 5.11 32.03
N ASN A 49 11.27 5.74 33.01
CA ASN A 49 9.91 5.43 33.45
C ASN A 49 8.81 5.84 32.45
N LYS A 50 9.13 6.61 31.41
CA LYS A 50 8.19 7.04 30.35
C LYS A 50 8.40 6.32 29.02
N ILE A 51 9.48 5.57 28.87
CA ILE A 51 9.82 4.94 27.59
C ILE A 51 8.75 3.92 27.22
N MET A 52 8.39 3.01 28.13
CA MET A 52 7.39 1.99 27.81
C MET A 52 6.00 2.59 27.57
N ASP A 53 5.59 3.59 28.36
CA ASP A 53 4.35 4.33 28.11
C ASP A 53 4.33 4.98 26.72
N THR A 54 5.46 5.53 26.27
CA THR A 54 5.59 6.12 24.93
C THR A 54 5.50 5.06 23.85
N VAL A 55 6.10 3.90 24.09
CA VAL A 55 6.02 2.73 23.21
C VAL A 55 4.57 2.25 23.05
N GLU A 56 3.86 2.06 24.15
CA GLU A 56 2.47 1.63 24.18
C GLU A 56 1.53 2.66 23.56
N LYS A 57 1.71 3.94 23.85
CA LYS A 57 0.93 5.03 23.22
C LYS A 57 1.15 5.07 21.70
N GLY A 58 2.39 4.93 21.25
CA GLY A 58 2.71 4.89 19.83
C GLY A 58 2.05 3.71 19.13
N MET A 59 2.16 2.52 19.71
CA MET A 59 1.54 1.30 19.18
C MET A 59 0.01 1.40 19.17
N GLY A 60 -0.60 1.82 20.29
CA GLY A 60 -2.05 1.91 20.45
C GLY A 60 -2.69 2.98 19.58
N GLY A 61 -2.07 4.16 19.47
CA GLY A 61 -2.56 5.26 18.63
C GLY A 61 -2.61 4.89 17.16
N THR A 62 -1.59 4.17 16.68
CA THR A 62 -1.55 3.66 15.31
C THR A 62 -2.55 2.50 15.15
N LEU A 63 -2.47 1.45 15.97
CA LEU A 63 -3.32 0.25 15.82
C LEU A 63 -4.81 0.48 16.02
N GLY A 64 -5.22 1.39 16.92
CA GLY A 64 -6.61 1.56 17.36
C GLY A 64 -7.62 1.82 16.23
N HIS A 65 -7.15 2.34 15.10
CA HIS A 65 -7.98 2.63 13.94
C HIS A 65 -7.65 1.76 12.75
N ILE A 66 -6.37 1.41 12.62
CA ILE A 66 -5.85 0.66 11.48
C ILE A 66 -6.31 -0.79 11.55
N ALA A 67 -6.34 -1.39 12.74
CA ALA A 67 -6.73 -2.80 12.92
C ALA A 67 -8.11 -3.10 12.31
N LEU A 68 -9.06 -2.16 12.43
CA LEU A 68 -10.39 -2.29 11.83
C LEU A 68 -10.31 -2.30 10.29
N ILE A 69 -9.68 -1.30 9.70
CA ILE A 69 -9.59 -1.15 8.24
C ILE A 69 -8.80 -2.30 7.62
N PHE A 70 -7.68 -2.68 8.23
CA PHE A 70 -6.85 -3.81 7.81
C PHE A 70 -7.58 -5.13 7.90
N GLY A 71 -8.19 -5.41 9.05
CA GLY A 71 -8.90 -6.66 9.28
C GLY A 71 -10.06 -6.82 8.31
N LEU A 72 -10.89 -5.78 8.17
CA LEU A 72 -12.00 -5.78 7.22
C LEU A 72 -11.52 -5.85 5.76
N GLY A 73 -10.42 -5.20 5.41
CA GLY A 73 -9.83 -5.31 4.07
C GLY A 73 -9.30 -6.69 3.75
N ALA A 74 -8.65 -7.35 4.71
CA ALA A 74 -8.16 -8.70 4.50
C ALA A 74 -9.33 -9.67 4.34
N ILE A 75 -10.37 -9.50 5.16
CA ILE A 75 -11.61 -10.28 5.05
C ILE A 75 -12.29 -10.04 3.70
N LEU A 76 -12.49 -8.78 3.30
CA LEU A 76 -13.10 -8.43 2.01
C LEU A 76 -12.34 -9.10 0.87
N GLY A 77 -11.02 -9.01 0.90
CA GLY A 77 -10.19 -9.59 -0.14
C GLY A 77 -10.20 -11.11 -0.17
N LYS A 78 -10.16 -11.75 0.99
CA LYS A 78 -10.26 -13.21 1.12
C LYS A 78 -11.64 -13.72 0.67
N LEU A 79 -12.73 -13.03 1.01
CA LEU A 79 -14.08 -13.35 0.53
C LEU A 79 -14.19 -13.19 -0.99
N LEU A 80 -13.63 -12.12 -1.55
CA LEU A 80 -13.61 -11.88 -3.00
C LEU A 80 -12.80 -12.96 -3.76
N SER A 81 -11.68 -13.39 -3.18
CA SER A 81 -10.84 -14.47 -3.70
C SER A 81 -11.54 -15.82 -3.61
N ASP A 82 -11.96 -16.23 -2.41
CA ASP A 82 -12.52 -17.55 -2.15
C ASP A 82 -13.91 -17.74 -2.77
N GLY A 83 -14.62 -16.65 -3.02
CA GLY A 83 -15.87 -16.63 -3.79
C GLY A 83 -15.67 -16.46 -5.29
N GLY A 84 -14.45 -16.53 -5.83
CA GLY A 84 -14.21 -16.46 -7.28
C GLY A 84 -14.56 -15.12 -7.94
N GLY A 85 -14.84 -14.06 -7.17
CA GLY A 85 -15.14 -12.74 -7.70
C GLY A 85 -13.93 -12.10 -8.39
N ALA A 86 -12.75 -12.23 -7.81
CA ALA A 86 -11.50 -11.75 -8.42
C ALA A 86 -11.21 -12.50 -9.74
N SER A 87 -11.40 -13.83 -9.77
CA SER A 87 -11.27 -14.64 -10.99
C SER A 87 -12.27 -14.21 -12.06
N ARG A 88 -13.54 -14.00 -11.69
CA ARG A 88 -14.59 -13.52 -12.60
C ARG A 88 -14.23 -12.18 -13.23
N ILE A 89 -13.75 -11.21 -12.44
CA ILE A 89 -13.35 -9.89 -12.93
C ILE A 89 -12.31 -10.04 -14.03
N ALA A 90 -11.26 -10.79 -13.72
CA ALA A 90 -10.14 -10.91 -14.61
C ALA A 90 -10.52 -11.69 -15.88
N GLU A 91 -11.14 -12.87 -15.76
CA GLU A 91 -11.58 -13.68 -16.91
C GLU A 91 -12.52 -12.92 -17.85
N THR A 92 -13.50 -12.18 -17.31
CA THR A 92 -14.44 -11.39 -18.11
C THR A 92 -13.73 -10.29 -18.88
N LEU A 93 -12.82 -9.54 -18.24
CA LEU A 93 -12.07 -8.47 -18.91
C LEU A 93 -11.18 -9.03 -20.03
N ILE A 94 -10.55 -10.18 -19.82
CA ILE A 94 -9.71 -10.82 -20.83
C ILE A 94 -10.55 -11.29 -22.02
N ALA A 95 -11.72 -11.89 -21.76
CA ALA A 95 -12.65 -12.29 -22.82
C ALA A 95 -13.14 -11.08 -23.63
N THR A 96 -13.41 -9.95 -22.96
CA THR A 96 -13.95 -8.73 -23.56
C THR A 96 -12.93 -7.99 -24.43
N PHE A 97 -11.70 -7.80 -23.93
CA PHE A 97 -10.64 -7.08 -24.65
C PHE A 97 -10.06 -7.91 -25.82
N GLY A 98 -10.25 -9.23 -25.77
CA GLY A 98 -9.78 -10.18 -26.77
C GLY A 98 -8.26 -10.42 -26.73
N ARG A 99 -7.81 -11.43 -27.48
CA ARG A 99 -6.40 -11.89 -27.48
C ARG A 99 -5.38 -10.80 -27.82
N LYS A 100 -5.77 -9.81 -28.62
CA LYS A 100 -4.89 -8.72 -29.07
C LYS A 100 -4.56 -7.70 -27.98
N HIS A 101 -5.41 -7.55 -26.96
CA HIS A 101 -5.28 -6.53 -25.91
C HIS A 101 -5.22 -7.12 -24.50
N VAL A 102 -4.82 -8.39 -24.38
CA VAL A 102 -4.72 -9.10 -23.09
C VAL A 102 -3.88 -8.34 -22.05
N GLN A 103 -2.82 -7.65 -22.49
CA GLN A 103 -1.99 -6.84 -21.59
C GLN A 103 -2.80 -5.73 -20.91
N TRP A 104 -3.69 -5.07 -21.66
CA TRP A 104 -4.57 -4.01 -21.12
C TRP A 104 -5.65 -4.60 -20.22
N ALA A 105 -6.23 -5.73 -20.62
CA ALA A 105 -7.20 -6.45 -19.80
C ALA A 105 -6.60 -6.81 -18.43
N MET A 106 -5.37 -7.32 -18.43
CA MET A 106 -4.64 -7.69 -17.22
C MET A 106 -4.32 -6.46 -16.35
N LEU A 107 -3.88 -5.36 -16.95
CA LEU A 107 -3.63 -4.10 -16.24
C LEU A 107 -4.88 -3.59 -15.52
N VAL A 108 -6.02 -3.53 -16.23
CA VAL A 108 -7.29 -3.05 -15.68
C VAL A 108 -7.83 -4.00 -14.62
N ALA A 109 -7.77 -5.32 -14.86
CA ALA A 109 -8.18 -6.32 -13.88
C ALA A 109 -7.35 -6.21 -12.60
N ALA A 110 -6.02 -6.12 -12.74
CA ALA A 110 -5.11 -5.99 -11.61
C ALA A 110 -5.29 -4.67 -10.86
N PHE A 111 -5.65 -3.58 -11.54
CA PHE A 111 -5.95 -2.30 -10.89
C PHE A 111 -7.24 -2.39 -10.05
N ILE A 112 -8.30 -2.95 -10.61
CA ILE A 112 -9.59 -3.11 -9.91
C ILE A 112 -9.44 -4.07 -8.72
N VAL A 113 -8.81 -5.22 -8.95
CA VAL A 113 -8.55 -6.21 -7.90
C VAL A 113 -7.59 -5.64 -6.87
N GLY A 114 -6.57 -4.90 -7.31
CA GLY A 114 -5.59 -4.23 -6.47
C GLY A 114 -6.22 -3.25 -5.49
N ILE A 115 -7.24 -2.48 -5.88
CA ILE A 115 -7.96 -1.60 -4.94
C ILE A 115 -8.55 -2.36 -3.73
N ALA A 116 -9.01 -3.59 -3.94
CA ALA A 116 -9.69 -4.39 -2.92
C ALA A 116 -8.75 -5.35 -2.16
N LEU A 117 -7.72 -5.87 -2.84
CA LEU A 117 -6.81 -6.89 -2.32
C LEU A 117 -5.48 -6.27 -1.90
N PHE A 118 -4.90 -6.80 -0.82
CA PHE A 118 -3.51 -6.55 -0.49
C PHE A 118 -2.58 -6.94 -1.64
N PHE A 119 -1.46 -6.23 -1.78
CA PHE A 119 -0.48 -6.50 -2.84
C PHE A 119 -0.10 -7.98 -2.92
N GLU A 120 0.29 -8.60 -1.79
CA GLU A 120 0.75 -9.99 -1.75
C GLU A 120 -0.37 -10.98 -2.12
N VAL A 121 -1.58 -10.74 -1.61
CA VAL A 121 -2.76 -11.58 -1.89
C VAL A 121 -3.18 -11.44 -3.36
N GLY A 122 -3.23 -10.21 -3.87
CA GLY A 122 -3.55 -9.94 -5.26
C GLY A 122 -2.52 -10.52 -6.23
N LEU A 123 -1.24 -10.46 -5.86
CA LEU A 123 -0.15 -11.05 -6.64
C LEU A 123 -0.30 -12.57 -6.74
N VAL A 124 -0.45 -13.25 -5.59
CA VAL A 124 -0.64 -14.70 -5.51
C VAL A 124 -1.86 -15.15 -6.30
N LEU A 125 -2.96 -14.40 -6.24
CA LEU A 125 -4.20 -14.71 -6.95
C LEU A 125 -4.07 -14.54 -8.48
N LEU A 126 -3.42 -13.48 -8.93
CA LEU A 126 -3.38 -13.13 -10.35
C LEU A 126 -2.27 -13.85 -11.12
N ILE A 127 -1.21 -14.33 -10.46
CA ILE A 127 -0.12 -15.07 -11.13
C ILE A 127 -0.60 -16.31 -11.91
N PRO A 128 -1.36 -17.26 -11.31
CA PRO A 128 -1.84 -18.43 -12.03
C PRO A 128 -2.64 -18.05 -13.27
N LEU A 129 -3.41 -16.97 -13.15
CA LEU A 129 -4.20 -16.44 -14.25
C LEU A 129 -3.31 -15.85 -15.33
N VAL A 130 -2.34 -14.99 -14.98
CA VAL A 130 -1.33 -14.45 -15.91
C VAL A 130 -0.67 -15.57 -16.70
N PHE A 131 -0.27 -16.66 -16.03
CA PHE A 131 0.46 -17.75 -16.67
C PHE A 131 -0.44 -18.53 -17.62
N THR A 132 -1.66 -18.83 -17.18
CA THR A 132 -2.68 -19.49 -18.01
C THR A 132 -2.96 -18.71 -19.28
N ILE A 133 -3.09 -17.38 -19.17
CA ILE A 133 -3.39 -16.54 -20.32
C ILE A 133 -2.17 -16.34 -21.20
N ALA A 134 -0.99 -16.12 -20.62
CA ALA A 134 0.27 -16.01 -21.34
C ALA A 134 0.47 -17.22 -22.26
N LYS A 135 0.24 -18.43 -21.71
CA LYS A 135 0.28 -19.68 -22.46
C LYS A 135 -0.78 -19.74 -23.57
N ARG A 136 -2.04 -19.40 -23.26
CA ARG A 136 -3.14 -19.39 -24.26
C ARG A 136 -2.95 -18.35 -25.38
N ALA A 137 -2.33 -17.22 -25.06
CA ALA A 137 -2.08 -16.13 -25.99
C ALA A 137 -0.74 -16.26 -26.73
N GLY A 138 0.11 -17.23 -26.36
CA GLY A 138 1.43 -17.43 -26.95
C GLY A 138 2.39 -16.26 -26.68
N VAL A 139 2.27 -15.63 -25.50
CA VAL A 139 3.13 -14.51 -25.08
C VAL A 139 3.88 -14.84 -23.80
N SER A 140 4.97 -14.13 -23.54
CA SER A 140 5.74 -14.25 -22.29
C SER A 140 4.87 -13.97 -21.06
N GLN A 141 5.05 -14.75 -20.00
CA GLN A 141 4.40 -14.53 -18.71
C GLN A 141 4.74 -13.16 -18.13
N LEU A 142 6.00 -12.75 -18.19
CA LEU A 142 6.47 -11.45 -17.69
C LEU A 142 5.85 -10.27 -18.47
N LYS A 143 5.54 -10.45 -19.76
CA LYS A 143 4.88 -9.42 -20.58
C LYS A 143 3.49 -9.06 -20.06
N LEU A 144 2.79 -10.00 -19.43
CA LEU A 144 1.50 -9.78 -18.79
C LEU A 144 1.64 -9.50 -17.28
N GLY A 145 2.60 -10.17 -16.63
CA GLY A 145 2.87 -10.03 -15.21
C GLY A 145 3.43 -8.68 -14.79
N LEU A 146 4.27 -8.05 -15.61
CA LEU A 146 4.89 -6.78 -15.25
C LEU A 146 3.86 -5.62 -15.17
N PRO A 147 2.95 -5.45 -16.15
CA PRO A 147 1.83 -4.51 -16.00
C PRO A 147 0.89 -4.86 -14.84
N MET A 148 0.65 -6.15 -14.56
CA MET A 148 -0.17 -6.58 -13.42
C MET A 148 0.44 -6.10 -12.09
N VAL A 149 1.73 -6.35 -11.86
CA VAL A 149 2.38 -5.96 -10.60
C VAL A 149 2.48 -4.45 -10.44
N VAL A 150 2.62 -3.71 -11.55
CA VAL A 150 2.57 -2.25 -11.52
C VAL A 150 1.22 -1.76 -11.01
N ALA A 151 0.11 -2.30 -11.54
CA ALA A 151 -1.21 -1.92 -11.06
C ALA A 151 -1.37 -2.22 -9.56
N LEU A 152 -0.95 -3.40 -9.12
CA LEU A 152 -0.99 -3.78 -7.70
C LEU A 152 -0.14 -2.83 -6.84
N SER A 153 1.09 -2.53 -7.24
CA SER A 153 2.00 -1.65 -6.49
C SER A 153 1.50 -0.21 -6.43
N VAL A 154 0.98 0.33 -7.56
CA VAL A 154 0.36 1.66 -7.58
C VAL A 154 -0.87 1.72 -6.68
N THR A 155 -1.75 0.71 -6.71
CA THR A 155 -2.91 0.71 -5.79
C THR A 155 -2.45 0.67 -4.33
N HIS A 156 -1.43 -0.14 -4.03
CA HIS A 156 -0.87 -0.28 -2.69
C HIS A 156 -0.26 1.01 -2.13
N GLY A 157 0.48 1.75 -2.96
CA GLY A 157 1.20 2.96 -2.54
C GLY A 157 0.36 4.24 -2.54
N PHE A 158 -0.71 4.31 -3.34
CA PHE A 158 -1.41 5.56 -3.60
C PHE A 158 -2.88 5.60 -3.13
N LEU A 159 -3.57 4.46 -3.03
CA LEU A 159 -5.03 4.47 -2.95
C LEU A 159 -5.58 3.92 -1.61
N PRO A 160 -6.27 4.74 -0.80
CA PRO A 160 -7.22 4.23 0.19
C PRO A 160 -8.27 3.31 -0.49
N PRO A 161 -8.80 2.26 0.19
CA PRO A 161 -8.64 1.94 1.59
C PRO A 161 -7.38 1.12 1.90
N HIS A 162 -6.35 1.13 1.03
CA HIS A 162 -5.14 0.37 1.34
C HIS A 162 -4.54 0.81 2.68
N PRO A 163 -4.12 -0.18 3.49
CA PRO A 163 -3.16 -0.02 4.57
C PRO A 163 -2.33 1.26 4.61
N GLY A 164 -1.24 1.31 3.84
CA GLY A 164 -0.23 2.36 3.89
C GLY A 164 -0.84 3.75 3.71
N PRO A 165 -1.52 4.03 2.58
CA PRO A 165 -2.18 5.32 2.36
C PRO A 165 -3.12 5.74 3.47
N VAL A 166 -3.92 4.81 4.02
CA VAL A 166 -4.83 5.10 5.15
C VAL A 166 -4.05 5.44 6.43
N VAL A 167 -2.99 4.69 6.74
CA VAL A 167 -2.16 4.96 7.93
C VAL A 167 -1.54 6.35 7.81
N ILE A 168 -0.87 6.62 6.70
CA ILE A 168 -0.17 7.90 6.48
C ILE A 168 -1.18 9.05 6.56
N ALA A 169 -2.32 8.95 5.88
CA ALA A 169 -3.37 9.95 5.92
C ALA A 169 -3.85 10.24 7.33
N LYS A 170 -4.06 9.19 8.13
CA LYS A 170 -4.52 9.36 9.50
C LYS A 170 -3.46 10.01 10.39
N GLU A 171 -2.22 9.57 10.28
CA GLU A 171 -1.09 10.08 11.06
C GLU A 171 -0.76 11.54 10.72
N LEU A 172 -0.96 11.94 9.47
CA LEU A 172 -0.80 13.33 9.03
C LEU A 172 -2.07 14.17 9.16
N HIS A 173 -3.17 13.61 9.65
CA HIS A 173 -4.48 14.27 9.71
C HIS A 173 -5.00 14.76 8.35
N ALA A 174 -4.66 14.05 7.28
CA ALA A 174 -5.11 14.35 5.92
C ALA A 174 -6.56 13.91 5.69
N HIS A 175 -7.28 14.66 4.85
CA HIS A 175 -8.59 14.26 4.40
C HIS A 175 -8.50 13.02 3.48
N LEU A 176 -8.97 11.87 3.96
CA LEU A 176 -8.81 10.59 3.26
C LEU A 176 -9.51 10.56 1.89
N GLY A 177 -10.61 11.30 1.76
CA GLY A 177 -11.30 11.48 0.49
C GLY A 177 -10.46 12.21 -0.56
N GLN A 178 -9.72 13.25 -0.15
CA GLN A 178 -8.81 13.97 -1.04
C GLN A 178 -7.62 13.10 -1.43
N VAL A 179 -7.07 12.33 -0.48
CA VAL A 179 -6.01 11.34 -0.77
C VAL A 179 -6.49 10.33 -1.81
N LEU A 180 -7.72 9.82 -1.68
CA LEU A 180 -8.32 8.91 -2.66
C LEU A 180 -8.51 9.58 -4.03
N LEU A 181 -9.06 10.78 -4.07
CA LEU A 181 -9.32 11.51 -5.31
C LEU A 181 -8.03 11.80 -6.07
N PHE A 182 -7.07 12.47 -5.44
CA PHE A 182 -5.77 12.76 -6.05
C PHE A 182 -4.98 11.49 -6.34
N GLY A 183 -5.08 10.50 -5.45
CA GLY A 183 -4.47 9.18 -5.61
C GLY A 183 -4.91 8.51 -6.90
N ILE A 184 -6.22 8.48 -7.21
CA ILE A 184 -6.74 7.90 -8.46
C ILE A 184 -6.24 8.69 -9.68
N ILE A 185 -6.27 10.02 -9.60
CA ILE A 185 -5.82 10.91 -10.69
C ILE A 185 -4.35 10.65 -11.03
N ILE A 186 -3.50 10.42 -10.03
CA ILE A 186 -2.07 10.15 -10.19
C ILE A 186 -1.81 8.68 -10.55
N ALA A 187 -2.54 7.75 -9.95
CA ALA A 187 -2.37 6.32 -10.13
C ALA A 187 -2.56 5.89 -11.59
N ILE A 188 -3.52 6.47 -12.30
CA ILE A 188 -3.78 6.16 -13.70
C ILE A 188 -2.55 6.44 -14.59
N PRO A 189 -2.04 7.68 -14.72
CA PRO A 189 -0.89 7.96 -15.57
C PRO A 189 0.38 7.23 -15.11
N VAL A 190 0.60 7.09 -13.80
CA VAL A 190 1.75 6.30 -13.28
C VAL A 190 1.67 4.84 -13.72
N THR A 191 0.49 4.22 -13.64
CA THR A 191 0.26 2.83 -14.09
C THR A 191 0.50 2.68 -15.60
N LEU A 192 0.13 3.68 -16.40
CA LEU A 192 0.37 3.66 -17.85
C LEU A 192 1.85 3.75 -18.22
N ILE A 193 2.62 4.56 -17.46
CA ILE A 193 4.06 4.74 -17.67
C ILE A 193 4.84 3.53 -17.17
N ALA A 194 4.65 3.13 -15.91
CA ALA A 194 5.38 2.02 -15.31
C ALA A 194 4.92 0.65 -15.83
N GLY A 195 3.69 0.54 -16.32
CA GLY A 195 3.13 -0.69 -16.85
C GLY A 195 3.47 -0.87 -18.32
N PRO A 196 2.56 -0.55 -19.27
CA PRO A 196 2.78 -0.82 -20.68
C PRO A 196 4.02 -0.18 -21.31
N LEU A 197 4.36 1.06 -20.95
CA LEU A 197 5.49 1.76 -21.56
C LEU A 197 6.83 1.19 -21.09
N PHE A 198 7.04 1.10 -19.77
CA PHE A 198 8.26 0.50 -19.23
C PHE A 198 8.39 -0.98 -19.60
N ASN A 199 7.30 -1.76 -19.68
CA ASN A 199 7.35 -3.16 -20.12
C ASN A 199 8.02 -3.32 -21.51
N ARG A 200 7.81 -2.38 -22.44
CA ARG A 200 8.51 -2.40 -23.75
C ARG A 200 10.01 -2.16 -23.63
N ILE A 201 10.41 -1.31 -22.66
CA ILE A 201 11.81 -0.99 -22.38
C ILE A 201 12.47 -2.17 -21.67
N ALA A 202 11.84 -2.71 -20.61
CA ALA A 202 12.31 -3.88 -19.87
C ALA A 202 12.53 -5.09 -20.80
N GLN A 203 11.65 -5.31 -21.78
CA GLN A 203 11.84 -6.37 -22.78
C GLN A 203 13.11 -6.20 -23.63
N ARG A 204 13.54 -4.96 -23.88
CA ARG A 204 14.80 -4.67 -24.60
C ARG A 204 16.01 -4.73 -23.68
N LEU A 205 15.88 -4.28 -22.43
CA LEU A 205 16.97 -4.27 -21.44
C LEU A 205 17.34 -5.68 -20.98
N THR A 206 16.34 -6.54 -20.80
CA THR A 206 16.52 -7.93 -20.35
C THR A 206 15.67 -8.91 -21.16
N PRO A 207 16.04 -9.19 -22.43
CA PRO A 207 15.29 -10.13 -23.27
C PRO A 207 15.21 -11.55 -22.67
N SER A 208 16.27 -11.97 -21.98
CA SER A 208 16.34 -13.29 -21.32
C SER A 208 15.25 -13.49 -20.27
N ALA A 209 14.89 -12.42 -19.52
CA ALA A 209 13.83 -12.47 -18.52
C ALA A 209 12.47 -12.82 -19.13
N TYR A 210 12.22 -12.40 -20.37
CA TYR A 210 10.96 -12.64 -21.07
C TYR A 210 10.88 -14.04 -21.70
N GLN A 211 11.99 -14.78 -21.74
CA GLN A 211 12.03 -16.16 -22.22
C GLN A 211 11.89 -17.17 -21.08
N ARG A 212 11.91 -16.72 -19.82
CA ARG A 212 11.76 -17.59 -18.66
C ARG A 212 10.33 -18.07 -18.52
N GLU A 213 10.21 -19.31 -18.07
CA GLU A 213 8.97 -19.86 -17.56
C GLU A 213 9.03 -19.78 -16.04
N GLY A 214 8.05 -19.09 -15.47
CA GLY A 214 7.83 -19.04 -14.03
C GLY A 214 7.31 -20.37 -13.50
N ASP A 215 7.51 -20.58 -12.21
CA ASP A 215 7.07 -21.78 -11.51
C ASP A 215 5.94 -21.44 -10.54
N ILE A 216 4.80 -22.12 -10.73
CA ILE A 216 3.63 -22.00 -9.84
C ILE A 216 3.54 -23.15 -8.82
N SER A 217 4.51 -24.07 -8.82
CA SER A 217 4.54 -25.20 -7.86
C SER A 217 4.55 -24.71 -6.41
N ALA A 218 5.20 -23.57 -6.16
CA ALA A 218 5.26 -22.92 -4.86
C ALA A 218 3.95 -22.26 -4.40
N LEU A 219 3.00 -22.00 -5.32
CA LEU A 219 1.71 -21.37 -5.01
C LEU A 219 0.68 -22.35 -4.42
N GLY A 220 1.01 -23.64 -4.33
CA GLY A 220 0.12 -24.69 -3.86
C GLY A 220 -1.06 -24.95 -4.80
N ALA A 221 -2.01 -25.79 -4.35
CA ALA A 221 -3.23 -26.07 -5.10
C ALA A 221 -4.14 -24.83 -5.12
N GLN A 222 -4.17 -24.14 -6.25
CA GLN A 222 -5.07 -23.01 -6.47
C GLN A 222 -6.47 -23.53 -6.78
N ARG A 223 -7.49 -22.95 -6.13
CA ARG A 223 -8.89 -23.33 -6.37
C ARG A 223 -9.30 -22.81 -7.76
N THR A 224 -9.46 -23.72 -8.71
CA THR A 224 -10.07 -23.41 -10.00
C THR A 224 -11.57 -23.37 -9.82
N PHE A 225 -12.19 -22.23 -10.11
CA PHE A 225 -13.63 -22.09 -10.06
C PHE A 225 -14.25 -22.53 -11.37
N THR A 226 -15.36 -23.25 -11.30
CA THR A 226 -16.23 -23.47 -12.45
C THR A 226 -17.07 -22.22 -12.72
N GLU A 227 -17.56 -22.08 -13.95
CA GLU A 227 -18.46 -20.99 -14.36
C GLU A 227 -19.69 -20.85 -13.44
N ALA A 228 -20.21 -21.97 -12.94
CA ALA A 228 -21.39 -21.99 -12.06
C ALA A 228 -21.09 -21.58 -10.61
N GLU A 229 -19.84 -21.70 -10.16
CA GLU A 229 -19.42 -21.26 -8.83
C GLU A 229 -19.13 -19.76 -8.79
N MET A 230 -18.74 -19.17 -9.92
CA MET A 230 -18.38 -17.76 -9.95
C MET A 230 -19.59 -16.82 -9.96
N PRO A 231 -19.51 -15.68 -9.25
CA PRO A 231 -20.53 -14.64 -9.26
C PRO A 231 -20.58 -13.94 -10.62
N SER A 232 -21.56 -13.07 -10.85
CA SER A 232 -21.57 -12.24 -12.06
C SER A 232 -20.49 -11.16 -12.01
N PHE A 233 -20.05 -10.70 -13.18
CA PHE A 233 -19.04 -9.65 -13.29
C PHE A 233 -19.43 -8.37 -12.55
N GLY A 234 -20.66 -7.87 -12.76
CA GLY A 234 -21.12 -6.64 -12.10
C GLY A 234 -21.17 -6.74 -10.57
N VAL A 235 -21.58 -7.90 -10.02
CA VAL A 235 -21.55 -8.12 -8.57
C VAL A 235 -20.10 -8.17 -8.07
N SER A 236 -19.20 -8.79 -8.81
CA SER A 236 -17.77 -8.86 -8.44
C SER A 236 -17.12 -7.48 -8.38
N ILE A 237 -17.34 -6.67 -9.42
CA ILE A 237 -16.87 -5.28 -9.49
C ILE A 237 -17.46 -4.47 -8.35
N LEU A 238 -18.76 -4.57 -8.13
CA LEU A 238 -19.42 -3.85 -7.04
C LEU A 238 -18.83 -4.26 -5.70
N THR A 239 -18.70 -5.56 -5.40
CA THR A 239 -18.12 -6.03 -4.13
C THR A 239 -16.69 -5.52 -3.93
N ALA A 240 -15.84 -5.54 -4.97
CA ALA A 240 -14.46 -5.08 -4.90
C ALA A 240 -14.36 -3.56 -4.68
N LEU A 241 -15.17 -2.78 -5.40
CA LEU A 241 -15.08 -1.32 -5.41
C LEU A 241 -16.02 -0.63 -4.44
N LEU A 242 -16.90 -1.35 -3.74
CA LEU A 242 -17.90 -0.79 -2.84
C LEU A 242 -17.30 0.19 -1.81
N PRO A 243 -16.19 -0.12 -1.10
CA PRO A 243 -15.61 0.84 -0.16
C PRO A 243 -15.22 2.16 -0.85
N VAL A 244 -14.54 2.07 -1.99
CA VAL A 244 -14.07 3.23 -2.76
C VAL A 244 -15.24 4.05 -3.30
N ILE A 245 -16.28 3.39 -3.79
CA ILE A 245 -17.50 4.08 -4.28
C ILE A 245 -18.13 4.89 -3.13
N LEU A 246 -18.29 4.30 -1.95
CA LEU A 246 -18.87 5.00 -0.79
C LEU A 246 -18.00 6.18 -0.33
N MET A 247 -16.69 5.99 -0.27
CA MET A 247 -15.72 7.04 0.08
C MET A 247 -15.74 8.20 -0.93
N LEU A 248 -15.79 7.89 -2.24
CA LEU A 248 -15.87 8.89 -3.30
C LEU A 248 -17.18 9.66 -3.25
N ILE A 249 -18.32 9.01 -3.00
CA ILE A 249 -19.61 9.69 -2.85
C ILE A 249 -19.55 10.73 -1.72
N ALA A 250 -18.99 10.36 -0.57
CA ALA A 250 -18.83 11.32 0.54
C ALA A 250 -17.90 12.47 0.20
N THR A 251 -16.76 12.18 -0.43
CA THR A 251 -15.79 13.20 -0.86
C THR A 251 -16.39 14.17 -1.87
N LEU A 252 -17.13 13.65 -2.86
CA LEU A 252 -17.80 14.47 -3.87
C LEU A 252 -18.92 15.30 -3.26
N THR A 253 -19.66 14.73 -2.30
CA THR A 253 -20.69 15.48 -1.58
C THR A 253 -20.08 16.67 -0.85
N GLU A 254 -19.00 16.46 -0.09
CA GLU A 254 -18.29 17.54 0.60
C GLU A 254 -17.78 18.61 -0.37
N LEU A 255 -17.22 18.21 -1.51
CA LEU A 255 -16.70 19.14 -2.51
C LEU A 255 -17.81 19.96 -3.20
N ILE A 256 -18.98 19.36 -3.41
CA ILE A 256 -20.14 20.03 -4.02
C ILE A 256 -20.85 20.94 -3.02
N THR A 257 -21.00 20.51 -1.77
CA THR A 257 -21.70 21.28 -0.73
C THR A 257 -20.82 22.36 -0.11
N GLY A 258 -19.49 22.18 -0.16
CA GLY A 258 -18.53 23.02 0.56
C GLY A 258 -18.63 22.87 2.08
N HIS A 259 -19.31 21.82 2.56
CA HIS A 259 -19.55 21.59 3.98
C HIS A 259 -18.65 20.49 4.52
N SER A 260 -17.54 20.87 5.14
CA SER A 260 -16.66 19.92 5.85
C SER A 260 -17.40 19.26 7.03
N ASP A 261 -18.24 20.03 7.72
CA ASP A 261 -19.12 19.54 8.77
C ASP A 261 -20.55 19.35 8.24
N PRO A 262 -21.21 18.22 8.56
CA PRO A 262 -22.52 17.91 8.01
C PRO A 262 -23.60 18.83 8.60
N LYS A 263 -24.31 19.57 7.75
CA LYS A 263 -25.39 20.50 8.15
C LYS A 263 -26.75 19.83 8.23
N ASN A 264 -26.97 18.78 7.45
CA ASN A 264 -28.24 18.06 7.36
C ASN A 264 -28.05 16.57 7.60
N LEU A 265 -29.14 15.87 7.98
CA LEU A 265 -29.11 14.44 8.27
C LEU A 265 -28.61 13.59 7.07
N VAL A 266 -28.88 14.03 5.84
CA VAL A 266 -28.37 13.39 4.62
C VAL A 266 -26.84 13.44 4.57
N GLU A 267 -26.23 14.60 4.80
CA GLU A 267 -24.77 14.77 4.83
C GLU A 267 -24.16 13.94 5.97
N GLN A 268 -24.80 13.90 7.15
CA GLN A 268 -24.33 13.08 8.28
C GLN A 268 -24.25 11.59 7.92
N VAL A 269 -25.30 11.06 7.28
CA VAL A 269 -25.33 9.66 6.85
C VAL A 269 -24.29 9.40 5.76
N ILE A 270 -24.19 10.29 4.75
CA ILE A 270 -23.23 10.15 3.66
C ILE A 270 -21.79 10.15 4.20
N TYR A 271 -21.45 11.11 5.07
CA TYR A 271 -20.10 11.22 5.63
C TYR A 271 -19.78 10.04 6.55
N PHE A 272 -20.74 9.59 7.37
CA PHE A 272 -20.57 8.41 8.20
C PHE A 272 -20.30 7.14 7.38
N VAL A 273 -21.11 6.90 6.35
CA VAL A 273 -20.98 5.76 5.43
C VAL A 273 -19.70 5.83 4.61
N GLY A 274 -19.27 7.04 4.23
CA GLY A 274 -18.06 7.28 3.47
C GLY A 274 -16.76 7.26 4.29
N THR A 275 -16.83 7.16 5.62
CA THR A 275 -15.60 6.91 6.41
C THR A 275 -15.03 5.53 6.07
N ALA A 276 -13.70 5.41 6.00
CA ALA A 276 -13.07 4.14 5.59
C ALA A 276 -13.48 2.95 6.48
N GLY A 277 -13.61 3.14 7.79
CA GLY A 277 -14.06 2.07 8.68
C GLY A 277 -15.46 1.55 8.34
N THR A 278 -16.43 2.45 8.20
CA THR A 278 -17.82 2.12 7.89
C THR A 278 -17.97 1.58 6.46
N ALA A 279 -17.30 2.20 5.48
CA ALA A 279 -17.32 1.77 4.08
C ALA A 279 -16.78 0.34 3.93
N MET A 280 -15.68 0.02 4.62
CA MET A 280 -15.12 -1.34 4.64
C MET A 280 -16.04 -2.35 5.31
N LEU A 281 -16.70 -1.97 6.41
CA LEU A 281 -17.65 -2.85 7.10
C LEU A 281 -18.85 -3.17 6.20
N ILE A 282 -19.44 -2.15 5.57
CA ILE A 282 -20.54 -2.33 4.62
C ILE A 282 -20.11 -3.25 3.48
N ALA A 283 -18.89 -3.06 2.95
CA ALA A 283 -18.37 -3.89 1.88
C ALA A 283 -18.16 -5.35 2.30
N VAL A 284 -17.66 -5.60 3.51
CA VAL A 284 -17.52 -6.97 4.05
C VAL A 284 -18.87 -7.64 4.24
N LEU A 285 -19.88 -6.92 4.77
CA LEU A 285 -21.24 -7.46 4.91
C LEU A 285 -21.86 -7.77 3.55
N PHE A 286 -21.65 -6.90 2.57
CA PHE A 286 -22.06 -7.14 1.20
C PHE A 286 -21.30 -8.32 0.56
N ALA A 287 -20.00 -8.47 0.82
CA ALA A 287 -19.18 -9.59 0.37
C ALA A 287 -19.64 -10.91 0.98
N PHE A 288 -20.00 -10.93 2.26
CA PHE A 288 -20.57 -12.11 2.92
C PHE A 288 -21.84 -12.60 2.22
N TRP A 289 -22.72 -11.67 1.84
CA TRP A 289 -23.91 -12.00 1.05
C TRP A 289 -23.58 -12.39 -0.40
N SER A 290 -22.78 -11.59 -1.11
CA SER A 290 -22.53 -11.73 -2.55
C SER A 290 -21.55 -12.85 -2.92
N MET A 291 -20.49 -13.03 -2.14
CA MET A 291 -19.41 -14.02 -2.35
C MET A 291 -19.55 -15.27 -1.47
N GLY A 292 -20.48 -15.26 -0.52
CA GLY A 292 -20.80 -16.38 0.36
C GLY A 292 -22.17 -16.97 0.06
N MET A 293 -23.21 -16.39 0.66
CA MET A 293 -24.57 -16.97 0.66
C MET A 293 -25.18 -17.07 -0.74
N ARG A 294 -25.03 -16.05 -1.58
CA ARG A 294 -25.56 -16.03 -2.95
C ARG A 294 -24.91 -17.08 -3.86
N GLN A 295 -23.69 -17.52 -3.53
CA GLN A 295 -22.99 -18.62 -4.20
C GLN A 295 -23.25 -19.99 -3.56
N ARG A 296 -24.25 -20.09 -2.66
CA ARG A 296 -24.63 -21.33 -1.96
C ARG A 296 -23.48 -21.94 -1.14
N ARG A 297 -22.50 -21.13 -0.71
CA ARG A 297 -21.46 -21.56 0.22
C ARG A 297 -22.04 -21.68 1.63
N LYS A 298 -21.60 -22.69 2.39
CA LYS A 298 -22.02 -22.84 3.78
C LYS A 298 -21.46 -21.69 4.60
N VAL A 299 -22.26 -21.17 5.54
CA VAL A 299 -21.84 -20.08 6.44
C VAL A 299 -20.60 -20.46 7.23
N SER A 300 -20.47 -21.73 7.63
CA SER A 300 -19.27 -22.27 8.30
C SER A 300 -18.00 -22.00 7.49
N ASP A 301 -18.03 -22.31 6.20
CA ASP A 301 -16.86 -22.24 5.32
C ASP A 301 -16.49 -20.77 5.05
N VAL A 302 -17.50 -19.91 4.97
CA VAL A 302 -17.31 -18.46 4.85
C VAL A 302 -16.69 -17.89 6.13
N MET A 303 -17.12 -18.34 7.32
CA MET A 303 -16.50 -17.94 8.59
C MET A 303 -15.07 -18.46 8.74
N THR A 304 -14.77 -19.66 8.26
CA THR A 304 -13.38 -20.14 8.15
C THR A 304 -12.55 -19.22 7.27
N SER A 305 -13.09 -18.79 6.12
CA SER A 305 -12.42 -17.84 5.22
C SER A 305 -12.12 -16.51 5.94
N VAL A 306 -13.06 -16.02 6.75
CA VAL A 306 -12.88 -14.82 7.58
C VAL A 306 -11.72 -15.00 8.57
N SER A 307 -11.63 -16.13 9.27
CA SER A 307 -10.53 -16.41 10.20
C SER A 307 -9.18 -16.54 9.49
N GLU A 308 -9.14 -17.25 8.35
CA GLU A 308 -7.94 -17.41 7.53
C GLU A 308 -7.40 -16.09 6.98
N ALA A 309 -8.29 -15.12 6.72
CA ALA A 309 -7.92 -13.79 6.25
C ALA A 309 -7.00 -13.05 7.24
N ILE A 310 -7.09 -13.35 8.54
CA ILE A 310 -6.36 -12.64 9.59
C ILE A 310 -4.92 -13.15 9.73
N TYR A 311 -4.66 -14.44 9.49
CA TYR A 311 -3.33 -15.03 9.66
C TYR A 311 -2.21 -14.30 8.89
N PRO A 312 -2.33 -14.01 7.57
CA PRO A 312 -1.25 -13.36 6.84
C PRO A 312 -1.01 -11.91 7.27
N ILE A 313 -2.03 -11.22 7.80
CA ILE A 313 -1.90 -9.82 8.21
C ILE A 313 -1.50 -9.63 9.67
N GLY A 314 -1.52 -10.67 10.51
CA GLY A 314 -1.24 -10.55 11.95
C GLY A 314 0.15 -9.95 12.24
N MET A 315 1.20 -10.47 11.57
CA MET A 315 2.55 -9.91 11.69
C MET A 315 2.63 -8.50 11.07
N MET A 316 1.92 -8.25 9.97
CA MET A 316 1.89 -6.94 9.31
C MET A 316 1.30 -5.87 10.24
N LEU A 317 0.24 -6.18 10.99
CA LEU A 317 -0.33 -5.31 12.02
C LEU A 317 0.67 -5.00 13.13
N LEU A 318 1.39 -6.01 13.65
CA LEU A 318 2.42 -5.79 14.68
C LEU A 318 3.53 -4.88 14.17
N ILE A 319 4.02 -5.11 12.96
CA ILE A 319 5.05 -4.28 12.32
C ILE A 319 4.59 -2.82 12.17
N ILE A 320 3.33 -2.60 11.78
CA ILE A 320 2.70 -1.27 11.73
C ILE A 320 2.67 -0.61 13.09
N GLY A 321 2.25 -1.35 14.13
CA GLY A 321 2.28 -0.89 15.51
C GLY A 321 3.69 -0.50 15.97
N GLY A 322 4.70 -1.32 15.64
CA GLY A 322 6.10 -1.03 15.92
C GLY A 322 6.63 0.21 15.18
N GLY A 323 6.17 0.47 13.96
CA GLY A 323 6.43 1.73 13.26
C GLY A 323 5.81 2.93 13.97
N GLY A 324 4.58 2.78 14.49
CA GLY A 324 3.90 3.78 15.31
C GLY A 324 4.63 4.08 16.62
N THR A 325 5.18 3.05 17.26
CA THR A 325 6.09 3.18 18.41
C THR A 325 7.33 4.01 18.05
N PHE A 326 8.02 3.68 16.95
CA PHE A 326 9.20 4.43 16.52
C PHE A 326 8.87 5.90 16.26
N LYS A 327 7.79 6.16 15.49
CA LYS A 327 7.21 7.49 15.28
C LYS A 327 7.00 8.25 16.59
N GLN A 328 6.36 7.63 17.58
CA GLN A 328 6.05 8.29 18.85
C GLN A 328 7.31 8.65 19.65
N VAL A 329 8.36 7.82 19.57
CA VAL A 329 9.67 8.13 20.16
C VAL A 329 10.32 9.32 19.47
N LEU A 330 10.26 9.41 18.14
CA LEU A 330 10.81 10.55 17.40
C LEU A 330 10.12 11.87 17.77
N ILE A 331 8.79 11.84 17.87
CA ILE A 331 7.99 13.00 18.30
C ILE A 331 8.31 13.36 19.75
N GLY A 332 8.24 12.39 20.66
CA GLY A 332 8.46 12.62 22.10
C GLY A 332 9.89 13.00 22.47
N GLY A 333 10.87 12.65 21.63
CA GLY A 333 12.28 12.98 21.83
C GLY A 333 12.76 14.28 21.14
N GLY A 334 11.84 15.10 20.61
CA GLY A 334 12.17 16.45 20.09
C GLY A 334 12.88 16.47 18.74
N VAL A 335 12.83 15.37 17.98
CA VAL A 335 13.34 15.32 16.59
C VAL A 335 12.54 16.29 15.71
N GLY A 336 11.23 16.34 15.92
CA GLY A 336 10.32 17.23 15.21
C GLY A 336 10.70 18.70 15.30
N ASP A 337 10.88 19.21 16.52
CA ASP A 337 11.26 20.61 16.76
C ASP A 337 12.60 20.97 16.11
N THR A 338 13.52 20.00 16.08
CA THR A 338 14.84 20.16 15.45
C THR A 338 14.71 20.30 13.94
N ILE A 339 13.90 19.45 13.31
CA ILE A 339 13.63 19.50 11.87
C ILE A 339 12.91 20.80 11.51
N SER A 340 11.87 21.19 12.25
CA SER A 340 11.14 22.45 12.00
C SER A 340 12.07 23.66 12.03
N LYS A 341 12.95 23.78 13.02
CA LYS A 341 13.95 24.87 13.10
C LYS A 341 14.96 24.87 11.95
N MET A 342 15.31 23.72 11.40
CA MET A 342 16.20 23.65 10.24
C MET A 342 15.51 24.07 8.95
N PHE A 343 14.19 23.92 8.88
CA PHE A 343 13.39 24.32 7.73
C PHE A 343 12.90 25.77 7.80
N GLU A 344 12.91 26.39 8.98
CA GLU A 344 12.67 27.83 9.13
C GLU A 344 13.60 28.64 8.19
N GLY A 345 13.01 29.42 7.29
CA GLY A 345 13.74 30.22 6.31
C GLY A 345 14.23 29.48 5.05
N THR A 346 13.91 28.18 4.91
CA THR A 346 14.20 27.41 3.69
C THR A 346 13.02 27.42 2.72
N GLN A 347 13.30 27.32 1.42
CA GLN A 347 12.27 27.18 0.37
C GLN A 347 12.03 25.71 -0.02
N MET A 348 12.43 24.75 0.82
CA MET A 348 12.33 23.33 0.48
C MET A 348 10.88 22.85 0.55
N SER A 349 10.39 22.25 -0.54
CA SER A 349 9.03 21.71 -0.61
C SER A 349 8.81 20.58 0.41
N PRO A 350 7.81 20.68 1.32
CA PRO A 350 7.48 19.60 2.26
C PRO A 350 7.11 18.29 1.55
N ILE A 351 6.47 18.37 0.38
CA ILE A 351 6.14 17.21 -0.48
C ILE A 351 7.41 16.49 -0.91
N LEU A 352 8.38 17.23 -1.45
CA LEU A 352 9.64 16.64 -1.92
C LEU A 352 10.45 16.07 -0.77
N PHE A 353 10.51 16.78 0.37
CA PHE A 353 11.19 16.29 1.56
C PHE A 353 10.58 14.98 2.06
N ALA A 354 9.25 14.91 2.16
CA ALA A 354 8.55 13.71 2.58
C ALA A 354 8.83 12.50 1.66
N TRP A 355 8.89 12.73 0.34
CA TRP A 355 9.27 11.71 -0.63
C TRP A 355 10.72 11.24 -0.43
N ILE A 356 11.68 12.17 -0.23
CA ILE A 356 13.10 11.84 -0.02
C ILE A 356 13.27 10.99 1.25
N VAL A 357 12.66 11.40 2.36
CA VAL A 357 12.75 10.66 3.62
C VAL A 357 12.15 9.27 3.46
N ALA A 358 10.97 9.15 2.86
CA ALA A 358 10.35 7.86 2.58
C ALA A 358 11.22 6.99 1.67
N ALA A 359 11.85 7.57 0.64
CA ALA A 359 12.73 6.87 -0.27
C ALA A 359 13.98 6.31 0.43
N VAL A 360 14.65 7.13 1.25
CA VAL A 360 15.83 6.71 2.02
C VAL A 360 15.48 5.59 2.98
N LEU A 361 14.39 5.75 3.75
CA LEU A 361 13.93 4.73 4.68
C LEU A 361 13.49 3.45 3.95
N ARG A 362 12.87 3.56 2.79
CA ARG A 362 12.48 2.41 1.98
C ARG A 362 13.69 1.60 1.52
N ILE A 363 14.69 2.26 0.92
CA ILE A 363 15.92 1.61 0.45
C ILE A 363 16.62 0.90 1.61
N ALA A 364 16.58 1.50 2.79
CA ALA A 364 17.18 0.93 3.98
C ALA A 364 16.38 -0.27 4.53
N LEU A 365 15.07 -0.09 4.77
CA LEU A 365 14.24 -1.01 5.56
C LEU A 365 13.60 -2.13 4.76
N GLY A 366 13.45 -1.99 3.45
CA GLY A 366 12.88 -3.04 2.60
C GLY A 366 11.39 -3.30 2.78
N SER A 367 10.69 -2.60 3.67
CA SER A 367 9.21 -2.64 3.78
C SER A 367 8.61 -1.27 3.46
N ALA A 368 7.70 -1.21 2.49
CA ALA A 368 7.03 0.02 2.08
C ALA A 368 6.21 0.62 3.23
N THR A 369 5.38 -0.20 3.88
CA THR A 369 4.53 0.24 4.99
C THR A 369 5.34 0.76 6.18
N VAL A 370 6.45 0.11 6.55
CA VAL A 370 7.30 0.57 7.67
C VAL A 370 7.97 1.90 7.34
N ALA A 371 8.52 2.02 6.12
CA ALA A 371 9.15 3.25 5.67
C ALA A 371 8.16 4.42 5.65
N ALA A 372 6.94 4.17 5.14
CA ALA A 372 5.86 5.15 5.14
C ALA A 372 5.51 5.65 6.55
N ILE A 373 5.26 4.74 7.49
CA ILE A 373 4.88 5.09 8.88
C ILE A 373 6.02 5.80 9.61
N SER A 374 7.25 5.34 9.44
CA SER A 374 8.40 5.98 10.07
C SER A 374 8.62 7.39 9.53
N THR A 375 8.31 7.62 8.24
CA THR A 375 8.39 8.94 7.62
C THR A 375 7.40 9.93 8.22
N THR A 376 6.19 9.51 8.62
CA THR A 376 5.20 10.44 9.18
C THR A 376 5.70 11.09 10.48
N GLY A 377 6.45 10.36 11.32
CA GLY A 377 7.02 10.91 12.54
C GLY A 377 8.07 11.99 12.31
N ILE A 378 8.71 11.97 11.14
CA ILE A 378 9.72 12.95 10.72
C ILE A 378 9.05 14.16 10.05
N VAL A 379 8.03 13.91 9.24
CA VAL A 379 7.39 14.93 8.39
C VAL A 379 6.29 15.71 9.11
N LEU A 380 5.54 15.08 10.03
CA LEU A 380 4.39 15.69 10.71
C LEU A 380 4.66 17.10 11.29
N PRO A 381 5.79 17.35 11.99
CA PRO A 381 6.07 18.66 12.58
C PRO A 381 6.33 19.77 11.55
N LEU A 382 6.77 19.41 10.34
CA LEU A 382 6.96 20.35 9.23
C LEU A 382 5.62 20.84 8.67
N LEU A 383 4.60 19.98 8.69
CA LEU A 383 3.30 20.30 8.11
C LEU A 383 2.51 21.30 8.95
N GLN A 384 2.79 21.38 10.25
CA GLN A 384 2.13 22.32 11.16
C GLN A 384 2.40 23.79 10.83
N HIS A 385 3.48 24.07 10.09
CA HIS A 385 3.92 25.41 9.73
C HIS A 385 3.92 25.64 8.22
N SER A 386 3.30 24.74 7.43
CA SER A 386 3.28 24.82 5.97
C SER A 386 1.84 24.87 5.44
N ASP A 387 1.59 25.72 4.45
CA ASP A 387 0.31 25.77 3.73
C ASP A 387 0.16 24.65 2.67
N THR A 388 0.96 23.60 2.77
CA THR A 388 0.99 22.51 1.79
C THR A 388 -0.25 21.62 1.94
N ASN A 389 -0.86 21.24 0.82
CA ASN A 389 -1.93 20.24 0.84
C ASN A 389 -1.43 18.90 1.41
N VAL A 390 -1.88 18.57 2.62
CA VAL A 390 -1.46 17.37 3.36
C VAL A 390 -1.77 16.08 2.59
N ALA A 391 -2.84 16.04 1.80
CA ALA A 391 -3.16 14.86 0.99
C ALA A 391 -2.09 14.58 -0.07
N LEU A 392 -1.46 15.60 -0.64
CA LEU A 392 -0.34 15.44 -1.56
C LEU A 392 0.93 14.95 -0.85
N VAL A 393 1.15 15.38 0.39
CA VAL A 393 2.25 14.87 1.22
C VAL A 393 2.05 13.38 1.53
N VAL A 394 0.82 12.95 1.83
CA VAL A 394 0.48 11.54 2.01
C VAL A 394 0.86 10.73 0.78
N LEU A 395 0.47 11.19 -0.41
CA LEU A 395 0.80 10.52 -1.67
C LEU A 395 2.29 10.55 -1.95
N ALA A 396 3.01 11.59 -1.54
CA ALA A 396 4.47 11.68 -1.70
C ALA A 396 5.20 10.67 -0.83
N ILE A 397 4.77 10.49 0.42
CA ILE A 397 5.26 9.42 1.30
C ILE A 397 4.93 8.05 0.70
N GLY A 398 3.70 7.85 0.21
CA GLY A 398 3.28 6.64 -0.48
C GLY A 398 4.19 6.30 -1.67
N ALA A 399 4.39 7.26 -2.58
CA ALA A 399 5.27 7.12 -3.73
C ALA A 399 6.74 6.87 -3.33
N GLY A 400 7.27 7.59 -2.34
CA GLY A 400 8.64 7.40 -1.86
C GLY A 400 8.83 6.03 -1.21
N SER A 401 7.81 5.53 -0.52
CA SER A 401 7.87 4.25 0.20
C SER A 401 7.92 3.02 -0.70
N VAL A 402 7.64 3.13 -2.00
CA VAL A 402 7.73 1.99 -2.92
C VAL A 402 9.06 1.93 -3.68
N ILE A 403 9.83 3.03 -3.71
CA ILE A 403 11.04 3.19 -4.54
C ILE A 403 12.06 2.05 -4.34
N LEU A 404 12.77 1.70 -5.43
CA LEU A 404 13.97 0.85 -5.41
C LEU A 404 13.85 -0.36 -4.48
N SER A 405 12.76 -1.12 -4.60
CA SER A 405 12.60 -2.39 -3.90
C SER A 405 13.70 -3.36 -4.32
N HIS A 406 14.52 -3.82 -3.37
CA HIS A 406 15.67 -4.68 -3.64
C HIS A 406 15.72 -5.88 -2.68
N VAL A 407 16.90 -6.47 -2.48
CA VAL A 407 17.11 -7.73 -1.76
C VAL A 407 16.63 -7.74 -0.30
N ASN A 408 16.34 -6.58 0.29
CA ASN A 408 15.74 -6.48 1.63
C ASN A 408 14.19 -6.51 1.63
N ASP A 409 13.56 -6.58 0.46
CA ASP A 409 12.10 -6.60 0.32
C ASP A 409 11.57 -8.00 -0.03
N ALA A 410 10.55 -8.46 0.69
CA ALA A 410 9.83 -9.70 0.38
C ALA A 410 9.21 -9.66 -1.03
N GLY A 411 8.73 -8.51 -1.49
CA GLY A 411 8.17 -8.34 -2.84
C GLY A 411 9.19 -8.65 -3.95
N PHE A 412 10.45 -8.25 -3.76
CA PHE A 412 11.55 -8.55 -4.69
C PHE A 412 11.75 -10.07 -4.84
N TRP A 413 11.81 -10.79 -3.73
CA TRP A 413 12.00 -12.25 -3.74
C TRP A 413 10.79 -12.97 -4.29
N MET A 414 9.59 -12.56 -3.88
CA MET A 414 8.34 -13.14 -4.35
C MET A 414 8.20 -12.99 -5.88
N PHE A 415 8.49 -11.79 -6.42
CA PHE A 415 8.49 -11.57 -7.86
C PHE A 415 9.57 -12.40 -8.57
N LYS A 416 10.78 -12.45 -8.02
CA LYS A 416 11.88 -13.27 -8.56
C LYS A 416 11.47 -14.74 -8.66
N GLU A 417 11.01 -15.34 -7.57
CA GLU A 417 10.68 -16.77 -7.51
C GLU A 417 9.54 -17.10 -8.46
N TYR A 418 8.44 -16.34 -8.44
CA TYR A 418 7.30 -16.64 -9.28
C TYR A 418 7.61 -16.56 -10.78
N PHE A 419 8.38 -15.57 -11.23
CA PHE A 419 8.75 -15.43 -12.65
C PHE A 419 10.06 -16.16 -13.01
N GLY A 420 10.64 -16.93 -12.08
CA GLY A 420 11.86 -17.71 -12.30
C GLY A 420 13.10 -16.85 -12.63
N LEU A 421 13.14 -15.59 -12.21
CA LEU A 421 14.17 -14.62 -12.59
C LEU A 421 15.49 -14.82 -11.84
N THR A 422 16.60 -14.38 -12.44
CA THR A 422 17.84 -14.12 -11.69
C THR A 422 17.75 -12.81 -10.94
N VAL A 423 18.57 -12.66 -9.90
CA VAL A 423 18.70 -11.39 -9.15
C VAL A 423 18.94 -10.20 -10.08
N LYS A 424 19.84 -10.35 -11.08
CA LYS A 424 20.13 -9.28 -12.05
C LYS A 424 18.90 -8.90 -12.88
N GLU A 425 18.15 -9.88 -13.37
CA GLU A 425 16.92 -9.62 -14.11
C GLU A 425 15.87 -8.95 -13.20
N THR A 426 15.72 -9.41 -11.96
CA THR A 426 14.81 -8.79 -10.99
C THR A 426 15.15 -7.33 -10.72
N PHE A 427 16.43 -6.96 -10.62
CA PHE A 427 16.81 -5.54 -10.52
C PHE A 427 16.38 -4.72 -11.74
N LEU A 428 16.58 -5.26 -12.94
CA LEU A 428 16.29 -4.59 -14.21
C LEU A 428 14.79 -4.56 -14.56
N THR A 429 13.98 -5.39 -13.90
CA THR A 429 12.53 -5.42 -14.06
C THR A 429 11.83 -4.81 -12.85
N TRP A 430 11.93 -5.43 -11.68
CA TRP A 430 11.18 -5.09 -10.46
C TRP A 430 11.74 -3.87 -9.74
N SER A 431 13.03 -3.82 -9.43
CA SER A 431 13.57 -2.63 -8.74
C SER A 431 13.43 -1.37 -9.60
N MET A 432 13.59 -1.53 -10.91
CA MET A 432 13.42 -0.45 -11.88
C MET A 432 11.95 -0.03 -12.03
N LEU A 433 10.98 -0.96 -12.09
CA LEU A 433 9.55 -0.59 -12.15
C LEU A 433 9.12 0.18 -10.90
N GLU A 434 9.53 -0.28 -9.72
CA GLU A 434 9.20 0.39 -8.46
C GLU A 434 9.80 1.79 -8.36
N THR A 435 11.01 1.95 -8.90
CA THR A 435 11.64 3.27 -9.02
C THR A 435 10.88 4.18 -9.98
N ILE A 436 10.41 3.65 -11.12
CA ILE A 436 9.61 4.42 -12.08
C ILE A 436 8.25 4.82 -11.48
N ILE A 437 7.60 3.92 -10.74
CA ILE A 437 6.35 4.23 -10.02
C ILE A 437 6.58 5.39 -9.06
N SER A 438 7.63 5.29 -8.23
CA SER A 438 7.95 6.32 -7.24
C SER A 438 8.28 7.68 -7.87
N VAL A 439 9.17 7.70 -8.87
CA VAL A 439 9.62 8.93 -9.53
C VAL A 439 8.51 9.55 -10.38
N SER A 440 7.74 8.75 -11.11
CA SER A 440 6.59 9.26 -11.86
C SER A 440 5.53 9.80 -10.91
N GLY A 441 5.29 9.10 -9.79
CA GLY A 441 4.37 9.51 -8.74
C GLY A 441 4.70 10.90 -8.21
N ILE A 442 5.93 11.13 -7.75
CA ILE A 442 6.34 12.44 -7.22
C ILE A 442 6.26 13.55 -8.28
N ILE A 443 6.57 13.26 -9.55
CA ILE A 443 6.45 14.24 -10.65
C ILE A 443 4.98 14.68 -10.80
N PHE A 444 4.03 13.75 -10.84
CA PHE A 444 2.61 14.10 -10.95
C PHE A 444 2.06 14.77 -9.69
N ILE A 445 2.53 14.37 -8.50
CA ILE A 445 2.15 15.01 -7.24
C ILE A 445 2.61 16.47 -7.22
N LEU A 446 3.87 16.73 -7.60
CA LEU A 446 4.40 18.09 -7.69
C LEU A 446 3.66 18.90 -8.76
N PHE A 447 3.30 18.28 -9.88
CA PHE A 447 2.48 18.94 -10.90
C PHE A 447 1.11 19.35 -10.36
N ILE A 448 0.41 18.46 -9.65
CA ILE A 448 -0.90 18.79 -9.04
C ILE A 448 -0.76 19.87 -7.96
N SER A 449 0.35 19.88 -7.20
CA SER A 449 0.60 20.90 -6.17
C SER A 449 0.72 22.32 -6.72
N LEU A 450 0.90 22.51 -8.04
CA LEU A 450 0.90 23.84 -8.65
C LEU A 450 -0.51 24.43 -8.78
N PHE A 451 -1.55 23.61 -8.63
CA PHE A 451 -2.95 24.00 -8.87
C PHE A 451 -3.81 23.98 -7.61
N VAL A 452 -3.31 23.45 -6.49
CA VAL A 452 -4.08 23.20 -5.26
C VAL A 452 -3.41 23.84 -4.06
#